data_AF-A0A1D8S483-F1
#
_entry.id   AF-A0A1D8S483-F1
#
_cell.length_a   1.000
_cell.length_b   1.000
_cell.length_c   1.000
_cell.angle_alpha   90.00
_cell.angle_beta   90.00
_cell.angle_gamma   90.00
#
_symmetry.space_group_name_H-M   'P 1'
#
loop_
_entity.id
_entity.type
_entity.pdbx_description
1 polymer ?
#
loop_
_entity_poly.entity_id
_entity_poly.type
_entity_poly.pdbx_seq_one_letter_code
_entity_poly.pdbx_strand_id
1 'polypeptide(L)'
;MLRVVDQKFGAGEDGALTVWVTVSNPGNEAQTGTVYVRGELEEDSFVRVREVELDAHETTELTIVFEIAYDEVGSFNFDSSVEPPESQ
;
A
#
# COMPACT_ATOMS: atom_id res chain seq x y z
N MET A 1 0.38 -10.39 13.79
CA MET A 1 1.15 -9.79 12.68
C MET A 1 0.19 -9.03 11.79
N LEU A 2 0.57 -7.82 11.38
CA LEU A 2 -0.14 -7.13 10.31
C LEU A 2 -0.03 -7.93 9.01
N ARG A 3 -1.07 -7.85 8.17
CA ARG A 3 -1.08 -8.50 6.85
C ARG A 3 -1.80 -7.62 5.85
N VAL A 4 -1.29 -7.59 4.63
CA VAL A 4 -2.03 -7.06 3.48
C VAL A 4 -3.12 -8.07 3.14
N VAL A 5 -4.38 -7.62 3.15
CA VAL A 5 -5.55 -8.46 2.86
C VAL A 5 -6.15 -8.15 1.50
N ASP A 6 -5.94 -6.94 0.98
CA ASP A 6 -6.37 -6.52 -0.33
C ASP A 6 -5.42 -5.45 -0.88
N GLN A 7 -5.24 -5.44 -2.20
CA GLN A 7 -4.45 -4.44 -2.90
C GLN A 7 -5.11 -4.15 -4.24
N LYS A 8 -5.27 -2.87 -4.55
CA LYS A 8 -5.93 -2.42 -5.78
C LYS A 8 -5.27 -1.16 -6.31
N PHE A 9 -5.42 -0.94 -7.61
CA PHE A 9 -5.02 0.29 -8.26
C PHE A 9 -6.09 0.74 -9.25
N GLY A 10 -6.09 2.03 -9.60
CA GLY A 10 -7.07 2.61 -10.50
C GLY A 10 -6.97 4.13 -10.58
N ALA A 11 -7.95 4.74 -11.25
CA ALA A 11 -8.11 6.19 -11.26
C ALA A 11 -8.68 6.66 -9.90
N GLY A 12 -7.95 7.54 -9.21
CA GLY A 12 -8.45 8.25 -8.04
C GLY A 12 -9.49 9.31 -8.41
N GLU A 13 -9.97 10.06 -7.41
CA GLU A 13 -10.96 11.13 -7.63
C GLU A 13 -10.49 12.22 -8.61
N ASP A 14 -9.18 12.46 -8.67
CA ASP A 14 -8.56 13.44 -9.57
C ASP A 14 -8.23 12.85 -10.96
N GLY A 15 -8.54 11.57 -11.21
CA GLY A 15 -8.12 10.84 -12.41
C GLY A 15 -6.66 10.37 -12.40
N ALA A 16 -5.90 10.72 -11.36
CA ALA A 16 -4.54 10.27 -11.13
C ALA A 16 -4.48 8.77 -10.76
N LEU A 17 -3.42 8.08 -11.17
CA LEU A 17 -3.13 6.72 -10.74
C LEU A 17 -3.06 6.68 -9.21
N THR A 18 -3.90 5.87 -8.60
CA THR A 18 -4.00 5.70 -7.16
C THR A 18 -3.93 4.23 -6.83
N VAL A 19 -3.15 3.91 -5.81
CA VAL A 19 -3.02 2.56 -5.24
C VAL A 19 -3.66 2.57 -3.86
N TRP A 20 -4.51 1.57 -3.61
CA TRP A 20 -5.15 1.31 -2.33
C TRP A 20 -4.63 -0.01 -1.79
N VAL A 21 -4.04 0.03 -0.60
CA VAL A 21 -3.55 -1.16 0.10
C VAL A 21 -4.30 -1.33 1.39
N THR A 22 -5.05 -2.41 1.53
CA THR A 22 -5.79 -2.72 2.75
C THR A 22 -4.94 -3.59 3.66
N VAL A 23 -4.67 -3.09 4.86
CA VAL A 23 -3.92 -3.79 5.89
C VAL A 23 -4.85 -4.08 7.07
N SER A 24 -4.78 -5.32 7.55
CA SER A 24 -5.60 -5.77 8.66
C SER A 24 -4.72 -6.33 9.78
N ASN A 25 -5.08 -6.00 11.02
CA ASN A 25 -4.52 -6.58 12.22
C ASN A 25 -5.49 -7.63 12.81
N PRO A 26 -5.36 -8.92 12.44
CA PRO A 26 -6.17 -9.98 13.05
C PRO A 26 -5.73 -10.32 14.50
N GLY A 27 -4.71 -9.64 15.03
CA GLY A 27 -4.21 -9.85 16.38
C GLY A 27 -5.14 -9.25 17.45
N ASN A 28 -4.93 -9.70 18.69
CA ASN A 28 -5.67 -9.19 19.85
C ASN A 28 -4.97 -8.00 20.54
N GLU A 29 -3.87 -7.53 19.98
CA GLU A 29 -3.04 -6.44 20.50
C GLU A 29 -2.72 -5.48 19.36
N ALA A 30 -2.50 -4.20 19.71
CA ALA A 30 -2.05 -3.19 18.77
C ALA A 30 -0.71 -3.59 18.16
N GLN A 31 -0.59 -3.39 16.86
CA GLN A 31 0.62 -3.75 16.11
C GLN A 31 0.97 -2.64 15.12
N THR A 32 2.24 -2.31 15.11
CA THR A 32 2.85 -1.44 14.11
C THR A 32 3.50 -2.31 13.04
N GLY A 33 3.55 -1.80 11.82
CA GLY A 33 4.26 -2.42 10.72
C GLY A 33 4.54 -1.41 9.61
N THR A 34 5.43 -1.78 8.73
CA THR A 34 5.83 -0.93 7.61
C THR A 34 5.34 -1.56 6.33
N VAL A 35 4.51 -0.83 5.60
CA VAL A 35 3.99 -1.24 4.30
C VAL A 35 4.93 -0.76 3.22
N TYR A 36 5.46 -1.71 2.46
CA TYR A 36 6.30 -1.49 1.31
C TYR A 36 5.49 -1.74 0.06
N VAL A 37 5.27 -0.68 -0.71
CA VAL A 37 4.63 -0.74 -2.01
C VAL A 37 5.72 -0.48 -3.03
N ARG A 38 6.07 -1.51 -3.78
CA ARG A 38 7.12 -1.45 -4.80
C ARG A 38 6.57 -1.93 -6.12
N GLY A 39 7.06 -1.36 -7.20
CA GLY A 39 6.55 -1.71 -8.51
C GLY A 39 7.31 -1.03 -9.62
N GLU A 40 6.79 -1.25 -10.81
CA GLU A 40 7.26 -0.67 -12.05
C GLU A 40 6.08 0.05 -12.68
N LEU A 41 6.26 1.35 -12.85
CA LEU A 41 5.34 2.23 -13.55
C LEU A 41 6.03 2.58 -14.86
N GLU A 42 5.54 2.04 -15.97
CA GLU A 42 6.13 2.20 -17.29
C GLU A 42 7.59 1.71 -17.34
N GLU A 43 8.57 2.62 -17.30
CA GLU A 43 10.01 2.34 -17.28
C GLU A 43 10.66 2.73 -15.93
N ASP A 44 9.88 3.32 -15.02
CA ASP A 44 10.33 3.81 -13.73
C ASP A 44 9.97 2.83 -12.61
N SER A 45 11.00 2.34 -11.93
CA SER A 45 10.82 1.58 -10.69
C SER A 45 10.56 2.53 -9.52
N PHE A 46 9.56 2.22 -8.71
CA PHE A 46 9.23 3.02 -7.53
C PHE A 46 9.17 2.15 -6.27
N VAL A 47 9.52 2.77 -5.16
CA VAL A 47 9.33 2.22 -3.82
C VAL A 47 8.71 3.28 -2.94
N ARG A 48 7.55 2.96 -2.37
CA ARG A 48 6.85 3.77 -1.38
C ARG A 48 6.77 2.99 -0.09
N VAL A 49 7.11 3.66 0.99
CA VAL A 49 7.15 3.07 2.33
C VAL A 49 6.20 3.87 3.20
N ARG A 50 5.33 3.18 3.94
CA ARG A 50 4.39 3.83 4.84
C ARG A 50 4.25 3.02 6.13
N GLU A 51 4.55 3.68 7.24
CA GLU A 51 4.30 3.11 8.56
C GLU A 51 2.80 3.11 8.84
N VAL A 52 2.32 2.02 9.43
CA VAL A 52 0.94 1.85 9.85
C VAL A 52 0.90 1.26 11.26
N GLU A 53 0.06 1.84 12.09
CA GLU A 53 -0.28 1.32 13.42
C GLU A 53 -1.75 0.96 13.38
N LEU A 54 -2.07 -0.26 13.81
CA LEU A 54 -3.44 -0.77 13.87
C LEU A 54 -3.74 -1.35 15.24
N ASP A 55 -4.88 -0.95 15.79
CA ASP A 55 -5.44 -1.56 16.98
C ASP A 55 -5.84 -3.04 16.74
N ALA A 56 -6.16 -3.74 17.82
CA ALA A 56 -6.63 -5.11 17.77
C ALA A 56 -7.89 -5.24 16.90
N HIS A 57 -7.88 -6.18 15.94
CA HIS A 57 -8.96 -6.38 14.95
C HIS A 57 -9.25 -5.19 14.04
N GLU A 58 -8.35 -4.21 13.98
CA GLU A 58 -8.52 -3.04 13.13
C GLU A 58 -8.07 -3.32 11.69
N THR A 59 -8.69 -2.63 10.74
CA THR A 59 -8.34 -2.68 9.32
C THR A 59 -8.31 -1.25 8.79
N THR A 60 -7.24 -0.91 8.07
CA THR A 60 -7.08 0.40 7.45
C THR A 60 -6.74 0.26 5.98
N GLU A 61 -7.09 1.26 5.20
CA GLU A 61 -6.73 1.38 3.80
C GLU A 61 -5.72 2.51 3.63
N LEU A 62 -4.61 2.21 2.98
CA LEU A 62 -3.56 3.17 2.66
C LEU A 62 -3.71 3.59 1.20
N THR A 63 -3.88 4.89 1.00
CA THR A 63 -3.96 5.50 -0.34
C THR A 63 -2.63 6.11 -0.74
N ILE A 64 -2.06 5.65 -1.85
CA ILE A 64 -0.87 6.21 -2.49
C ILE A 64 -1.27 6.80 -3.83
N VAL A 65 -1.15 8.12 -3.96
CA VAL A 65 -1.47 8.84 -5.20
C VAL A 65 -0.17 9.11 -5.97
N PHE A 66 -0.20 8.88 -7.27
CA PHE A 66 0.90 9.17 -8.19
C PHE A 66 0.58 10.42 -9.00
N GLU A 67 1.60 11.19 -9.37
CA GLU A 67 1.45 12.41 -10.19
C GLU A 67 1.33 12.10 -11.69
N ILE A 68 0.69 10.99 -12.04
CA ILE A 68 0.43 10.56 -13.43
C ILE A 68 -1.05 10.23 -13.59
N ALA A 69 -1.65 10.60 -14.73
CA ALA A 69 -3.04 10.27 -15.02
C ALA A 69 -3.18 8.76 -15.29
N TYR A 70 -4.18 8.11 -14.68
CA TYR A 70 -4.40 6.66 -14.86
C TYR A 70 -4.61 6.26 -16.32
N ASP A 71 -5.21 7.15 -17.13
CA ASP A 71 -5.45 6.94 -18.57
C ASP A 71 -4.16 6.96 -19.40
N GLU A 72 -3.12 7.67 -18.93
CA GLU A 72 -1.81 7.72 -19.59
C GLU A 72 -0.91 6.53 -19.22
N VAL A 73 -1.26 5.81 -18.15
CA VAL A 73 -0.49 4.66 -17.67
C VAL A 73 -0.65 3.48 -18.64
N GLY A 74 0.36 3.25 -19.47
CA GLY A 74 0.36 2.12 -20.41
C GLY A 74 0.63 0.78 -19.74
N SER A 75 1.48 0.73 -18.71
CA SER A 75 1.81 -0.49 -17.97
C SER A 75 2.10 -0.16 -16.51
N PHE A 76 1.43 -0.88 -15.61
CA PHE A 76 1.63 -0.72 -14.18
C PHE A 76 1.61 -2.08 -13.51
N ASN A 77 2.67 -2.37 -12.76
CA ASN A 77 2.75 -3.55 -11.92
C ASN A 77 3.25 -3.13 -10.54
N PHE A 78 2.63 -3.64 -9.50
CA PHE A 78 3.07 -3.38 -8.13
C PHE A 78 2.80 -4.58 -7.25
N ASP A 79 3.62 -4.66 -6.21
CA ASP A 79 3.55 -5.61 -5.12
C ASP A 79 3.51 -4.81 -3.81
N SER A 80 2.67 -5.25 -2.89
CA SER A 80 2.60 -4.67 -1.55
C SER A 80 2.86 -5.74 -0.51
N SER A 81 3.85 -5.46 0.34
CA SER A 81 4.18 -6.31 1.48
C SER A 81 4.13 -5.48 2.75
N VAL A 82 3.80 -6.13 3.86
CA VAL A 82 3.91 -5.53 5.18
C VAL A 82 4.95 -6.30 5.96
N GLU A 83 5.93 -5.58 6.49
CA GLU A 83 6.95 -6.16 7.36
C GLU A 83 6.69 -5.66 8.79
N PRO A 84 6.84 -6.53 9.80
CA PRO A 84 6.88 -6.06 11.17
C PRO A 84 8.06 -5.08 11.33
N PRO A 85 7.99 -4.12 12.28
CA PRO A 85 9.14 -3.30 12.59
C PRO A 85 10.30 -4.24 12.89
N GLU A 86 11.44 -4.02 12.24
CA GLU A 86 12.65 -4.82 12.49
C GLU A 86 12.86 -4.86 14.00
N SER A 87 12.70 -6.05 14.57
CA SER A 87 12.92 -6.25 16.01
C SER A 87 14.41 -6.04 16.23
N GLN A 88 14.77 -4.84 16.65
CA GLN A 88 16.14 -4.47 17.01
C GLN A 88 16.58 -5.21 18.28
#